data_AF-A0A0D2CCP8-F1
#
_entry.id   AF-A0A0D2CCP8-F1
#
_cell.length_a   1.000
_cell.length_b   1.000
_cell.length_c   1.000
_cell.angle_alpha   90.00
_cell.angle_beta   90.00
_cell.angle_gamma   90.00
#
_symmetry.space_group_name_H-M   'P 1'
#
loop_
_entity.id
_entity.type
_entity.pdbx_description
1 polymer ?
#
loop_
_entity_poly.entity_id
_entity_poly.type
_entity_poly.pdbx_seq_one_letter_code
_entity_poly.pdbx_strand_id
1 'polypeptide(L)'
;MVLLTTTPRILSAISSLSSDDRSSLTDLPTTCGQAVEHTTLIAMSRLSKTTTLNSLLRGTHIYVPPPPPKPQPSPEYVALMAKLRREQEQREYASLLSNSASSSLNTDREDEDDDISSSLVLNIFLSIILCAAAIFYLTRWWANDGLRVLLSLATGIVVGVAEVGVYAAYLRKVKMSRDKERRKKERKVVLGEYTGSETGGIALDAKGTPVSVDVGAIMEKEEIWGKGINGGMRRRVREKWQRDQEKTKI
;
A
#
# COMPACT_ATOMS: atom_id res chain seq x y z
N MET A 1 18.17 -15.91 28.86
CA MET A 1 18.43 -14.80 29.81
C MET A 1 17.80 -13.55 29.22
N VAL A 2 17.06 -12.77 30.01
CA VAL A 2 16.33 -11.58 29.52
C VAL A 2 17.28 -10.39 29.50
N LEU A 3 17.38 -9.72 28.35
CA LEU A 3 18.17 -8.50 28.17
C LEU A 3 17.27 -7.28 28.36
N LEU A 4 17.76 -6.29 29.09
CA LEU A 4 17.07 -5.04 29.39
C LEU A 4 17.84 -3.85 28.82
N THR A 5 17.13 -2.78 28.49
CA THR A 5 17.74 -1.53 28.01
C THR A 5 18.42 -0.77 29.14
N THR A 6 19.69 -0.38 28.92
CA THR A 6 20.44 0.43 29.89
C THR A 6 19.83 1.82 30.02
N THR A 7 19.50 2.24 31.25
CA THR A 7 19.01 3.58 31.59
C THR A 7 20.11 4.42 32.24
N PRO A 8 20.00 5.77 32.25
CA PRO A 8 20.98 6.64 32.92
C PRO A 8 21.10 6.36 34.42
N ARG A 9 20.04 5.84 35.06
CA ARG A 9 20.07 5.43 36.47
C ARG A 9 21.00 4.25 36.71
N ILE A 10 20.98 3.28 35.81
CA ILE A 10 21.88 2.13 35.86
C ILE A 10 23.34 2.61 35.71
N LEU A 11 23.62 3.52 34.78
CA LEU A 11 24.96 4.11 34.63
C LEU A 11 25.41 4.90 35.87
N SER A 12 24.51 5.68 36.49
CA SER A 12 24.82 6.39 37.74
C SER A 12 25.10 5.43 38.90
N ALA A 13 24.36 4.32 39.00
CA ALA A 13 24.60 3.30 40.01
C ALA A 13 25.96 2.65 39.81
N ILE A 14 26.32 2.29 38.57
CA ILE A 14 27.64 1.76 38.21
C ILE A 14 28.76 2.73 38.61
N SER A 15 28.57 4.04 38.43
CA SER A 15 29.57 5.04 38.82
C SER A 15 29.76 5.18 40.33
N SER A 16 28.75 4.81 41.12
CA SER A 16 28.77 4.87 42.58
C SER A 16 29.33 3.62 43.28
N LEU A 17 29.56 2.53 42.53
CA LEU A 17 30.15 1.30 43.06
C LEU A 17 31.67 1.44 43.27
N SER A 18 32.20 0.75 44.28
CA SER A 18 33.65 0.63 44.52
C SER A 18 34.33 -0.11 43.37
N SER A 19 35.60 0.21 43.11
CA SER A 19 36.38 -0.42 42.02
C SER A 19 36.47 -1.94 42.16
N ASP A 20 36.51 -2.47 43.38
CA ASP A 20 36.55 -3.92 43.67
C ASP A 20 35.22 -4.61 43.37
N ASP A 21 34.10 -3.91 43.55
CA ASP A 21 32.76 -4.42 43.27
C ASP A 21 32.49 -4.44 41.75
N ARG A 22 33.07 -3.49 41.01
CA ARG A 22 32.93 -3.37 39.54
C ARG A 22 33.66 -4.47 38.79
N SER A 23 34.80 -4.95 39.31
CA SER A 23 35.56 -6.04 38.70
C SER A 23 34.90 -7.41 38.89
N SER A 24 34.01 -7.55 39.88
CA SER A 24 33.23 -8.77 40.13
C SER A 24 32.04 -8.95 39.16
N LEU A 25 31.65 -7.89 38.44
CA LEU A 25 30.53 -7.88 37.51
C LEU A 25 31.05 -8.05 36.07
N THR A 26 30.48 -8.99 35.32
CA THR A 26 30.80 -9.22 33.90
C THR A 26 29.90 -8.37 33.00
N ASP A 27 30.44 -7.87 31.88
CA ASP A 27 29.71 -7.14 30.82
C ASP A 27 28.90 -5.92 31.29
N LEU A 28 29.56 -4.94 31.90
CA LEU A 28 28.90 -3.67 32.26
C LEU A 28 28.61 -2.82 31.01
N PRO A 29 27.41 -2.24 30.90
CA PRO A 29 27.08 -1.31 29.82
C PRO A 29 27.85 0.01 29.97
N THR A 30 28.33 0.53 28.85
CA THR A 30 29.07 1.79 28.79
C THR A 30 28.18 2.93 28.29
N THR A 31 27.14 2.62 27.50
CA THR A 31 26.25 3.61 26.89
C THR A 31 24.77 3.31 27.15
N CYS A 32 23.98 4.39 27.22
CA CYS A 32 22.52 4.30 27.31
C CYS A 32 21.97 3.51 26.12
N GLY A 33 21.03 2.59 26.37
CA GLY A 33 20.41 1.76 25.33
C GLY A 33 21.14 0.46 24.98
N GLN A 34 22.33 0.19 25.55
CA GLN A 34 22.95 -1.14 25.45
C GLN A 34 22.15 -2.20 26.21
N ALA A 35 22.33 -3.46 25.81
CA ALA A 35 21.72 -4.60 26.45
C ALA A 35 22.43 -4.92 27.77
N VAL A 36 21.66 -5.15 28.84
CA VAL A 36 22.15 -5.56 30.16
C VAL A 36 21.38 -6.80 30.58
N GLU A 37 22.07 -7.80 31.11
CA GLU A 37 21.40 -8.95 31.68
C GLU A 37 20.65 -8.59 32.97
N HIS A 38 19.51 -9.23 33.20
CA HIS A 38 18.76 -9.05 34.44
C HIS A 38 19.55 -9.53 35.69
N THR A 39 20.42 -10.52 35.54
CA THR A 39 21.28 -11.09 36.60
C THR A 39 22.30 -10.07 37.11
N THR A 40 22.91 -9.29 36.21
CA THR A 40 23.85 -8.23 36.57
C THR A 40 23.16 -7.10 37.32
N LEU A 41 21.91 -6.74 36.97
CA LEU A 41 21.13 -5.77 37.74
C LEU A 41 20.81 -6.25 39.17
N ILE A 42 20.48 -7.54 39.33
CA ILE A 42 20.27 -8.13 40.65
C ILE A 42 21.56 -8.08 41.48
N ALA A 43 22.68 -8.51 40.90
CA ALA A 43 23.98 -8.47 41.56
C ALA A 43 24.32 -7.03 41.99
N MET A 44 24.21 -6.07 41.08
CA MET A 44 24.42 -4.64 41.38
C MET A 44 23.54 -4.13 42.53
N SER A 45 22.27 -4.53 42.58
CA SER A 45 21.35 -4.12 43.66
C SER A 45 21.72 -4.68 45.03
N ARG A 46 22.45 -5.81 45.08
CA ARG A 46 22.93 -6.41 46.34
C ARG A 46 24.23 -5.76 46.82
N LEU A 47 25.08 -5.32 45.89
CA LEU A 47 26.32 -4.62 46.22
C LEU A 47 26.07 -3.14 46.54
N SER A 48 25.03 -2.52 45.95
CA SER A 48 24.68 -1.13 46.23
C SER A 48 23.94 -0.98 47.57
N LYS A 49 24.45 -0.10 48.44
CA LYS A 49 23.79 0.28 49.70
C LYS A 49 22.74 1.38 49.53
N THR A 50 22.79 2.11 48.42
CA THR A 50 22.05 3.38 48.22
C THR A 50 20.85 3.24 47.29
N THR A 51 20.83 2.21 46.44
CA THR A 51 19.82 2.04 45.39
C THR A 51 19.12 0.70 45.49
N THR A 52 17.79 0.71 45.50
CA THR A 52 16.98 -0.51 45.48
C THR A 52 16.81 -1.04 44.06
N LEU A 53 16.59 -2.36 43.92
CA LEU A 53 16.33 -3.00 42.62
C LEU A 53 15.15 -2.34 41.87
N ASN A 54 14.08 -1.99 42.59
CA ASN A 54 12.93 -1.26 42.03
C ASN A 54 13.30 0.12 41.47
N SER A 55 14.37 0.76 41.94
CA SER A 55 14.85 2.03 41.39
C SER A 55 15.60 1.81 40.06
N LEU A 56 16.36 0.71 39.95
CA LEU A 56 17.15 0.34 38.77
C LEU A 56 16.26 -0.13 37.61
N LEU A 57 15.18 -0.85 37.90
CA LEU A 57 14.24 -1.38 36.89
C LEU A 57 13.25 -0.33 36.36
N ARG A 58 13.18 0.87 36.96
CA ARG A 58 12.26 1.92 36.47
C ARG A 58 12.73 2.45 35.13
N GLY A 59 11.90 2.24 34.10
CA GLY A 59 12.15 2.69 32.73
C GLY A 59 13.05 1.76 31.92
N THR A 60 13.40 0.58 32.46
CA THR A 60 14.03 -0.47 31.66
C THR A 60 12.96 -1.19 30.83
N HIS A 61 13.23 -1.39 29.55
CA HIS A 61 12.40 -2.17 28.65
C HIS A 61 13.17 -3.39 28.15
N ILE A 62 12.47 -4.38 27.61
CA ILE A 62 13.10 -5.55 27.00
C ILE A 62 13.95 -5.06 25.82
N TYR A 63 15.24 -5.42 25.82
CA TYR A 63 16.12 -5.09 24.72
C TYR A 63 15.77 -5.94 23.51
N VAL A 64 15.35 -5.28 22.44
CA VAL A 64 15.16 -5.89 21.12
C VAL A 64 16.34 -5.45 20.26
N PRO A 65 17.20 -6.38 19.77
CA PRO A 65 18.32 -6.00 18.94
C PRO A 65 17.82 -5.30 17.68
N PRO A 66 18.56 -4.31 17.14
CA PRO A 66 18.21 -3.69 15.88
C PRO A 66 18.08 -4.78 14.81
N PRO A 67 17.08 -4.70 13.92
CA PRO A 67 16.92 -5.67 12.86
C PRO A 67 18.22 -5.72 12.05
N PRO A 68 18.68 -6.93 11.66
CA PRO A 68 19.90 -7.06 10.87
C PRO A 68 19.80 -6.19 9.62
N PRO A 69 20.92 -5.60 9.16
CA PRO A 69 20.91 -4.82 7.91
C PRO A 69 20.37 -5.69 6.78
N LYS A 70 19.48 -5.11 5.96
CA LYS A 70 18.89 -5.83 4.83
C LYS A 70 20.02 -6.33 3.92
N PRO A 71 19.97 -7.58 3.43
CA PRO A 71 20.98 -8.07 2.49
C PRO A 71 21.03 -7.16 1.27
N GLN A 72 22.25 -6.87 0.81
CA GLN A 72 22.41 -6.11 -0.43
C GLN A 72 21.79 -6.93 -1.58
N PRO A 73 21.03 -6.31 -2.49
CA PRO A 73 20.38 -7.02 -3.58
C PRO A 73 21.43 -7.67 -4.49
N SER A 74 21.16 -8.90 -4.95
CA SER A 74 22.06 -9.60 -5.86
C SER A 74 22.15 -8.87 -7.22
N PRO A 75 23.30 -8.92 -7.92
CA PRO A 75 23.45 -8.25 -9.22
C PRO A 75 22.47 -8.78 -10.27
N GLU A 76 22.13 -10.06 -10.23
CA GLU A 76 21.12 -10.67 -11.10
C GLU A 76 19.73 -10.07 -10.89
N TYR A 77 19.34 -9.85 -9.62
CA TYR A 77 18.06 -9.23 -9.28
C TYR A 77 17.97 -7.79 -9.79
N VAL A 78 19.07 -7.03 -9.67
CA VAL A 78 19.14 -5.65 -10.20
C VAL A 78 19.02 -5.64 -11.72
N ALA A 79 19.69 -6.57 -12.42
CA ALA A 79 19.59 -6.71 -13.86
C ALA A 79 18.16 -7.07 -14.31
N LEU A 80 17.49 -7.97 -13.59
CA LEU A 80 16.10 -8.33 -13.85
C LEU A 80 15.15 -7.15 -13.63
N MET A 81 15.32 -6.40 -12.54
CA MET A 81 14.52 -5.19 -12.28
C MET A 81 14.72 -4.12 -13.35
N ALA A 82 15.95 -3.92 -13.83
CA ALA A 82 16.24 -3.01 -14.92
C ALA A 82 15.53 -3.43 -16.21
N LYS A 83 15.54 -4.74 -16.52
CA LYS A 83 14.81 -5.28 -17.68
C LYS A 83 13.31 -5.04 -17.58
N LEU A 84 12.70 -5.32 -16.42
CA LEU A 84 11.26 -5.13 -16.20
C LEU A 84 10.84 -3.66 -16.32
N ARG A 85 11.63 -2.72 -15.77
CA ARG A 85 11.34 -1.29 -15.93
C ARG A 85 11.39 -0.86 -17.39
N ARG A 86 12.42 -1.30 -18.12
CA ARG A 86 12.55 -1.02 -19.55
C ARG A 86 11.36 -1.55 -20.34
N GLU A 87 10.88 -2.75 -20.03
CA GLU A 87 9.70 -3.33 -20.70
C GLU A 87 8.42 -2.54 -20.38
N GLN A 88 8.25 -2.10 -19.13
CA GLN A 88 7.12 -1.25 -18.74
C GLN A 88 7.16 0.10 -19.45
N GLU A 89 8.32 0.78 -19.46
CA GLU A 89 8.53 2.04 -20.16
C GLU A 89 8.24 1.91 -21.66
N GLN A 90 8.62 0.78 -22.28
CA GLN A 90 8.30 0.50 -23.68
C GLN A 90 6.79 0.36 -23.91
N ARG A 91 6.06 -0.31 -23.02
CA ARG A 91 4.59 -0.44 -23.12
C ARG A 91 3.90 0.91 -22.92
N GLU A 92 4.37 1.72 -21.98
CA GLU A 92 3.86 3.07 -21.75
C GLU A 92 4.12 3.97 -22.95
N TYR A 93 5.33 3.94 -23.51
CA TYR A 93 5.65 4.70 -24.72
C TYR A 93 4.80 4.26 -25.91
N ALA A 94 4.62 2.96 -26.11
CA ALA A 94 3.75 2.43 -27.17
C ALA A 94 2.30 2.88 -27.00
N SER A 95 1.79 2.92 -25.76
CA SER A 95 0.46 3.45 -25.42
C SER A 95 0.33 4.95 -25.72
N LEU A 96 1.36 5.74 -25.41
CA LEU A 96 1.37 7.17 -25.76
C LEU A 96 1.47 7.39 -27.27
N LEU A 97 2.21 6.55 -27.98
CA LEU A 97 2.33 6.62 -29.43
C LEU A 97 1.03 6.21 -30.13
N SER A 98 0.37 5.14 -29.67
CA SER A 98 -0.95 4.74 -30.19
C SER A 98 -2.01 5.79 -29.90
N ASN A 99 -2.01 6.37 -28.69
CA ASN A 99 -2.93 7.43 -28.31
C ASN A 99 -2.64 8.77 -29.01
N SER A 100 -1.37 9.07 -29.31
CA SER A 100 -0.96 10.26 -30.08
C SER A 100 -1.31 10.11 -31.56
N ALA A 101 -1.06 8.92 -32.15
CA ALA A 101 -1.46 8.59 -33.50
C ALA A 101 -3.00 8.61 -33.67
N SER A 102 -3.76 8.10 -32.70
CA SER A 102 -5.22 8.17 -32.70
C SER A 102 -5.77 9.57 -32.43
N SER A 103 -5.04 10.43 -31.71
CA SER A 103 -5.46 11.83 -31.50
C SER A 103 -5.31 12.72 -32.74
N SER A 104 -4.46 12.34 -33.69
CA SER A 104 -4.25 13.08 -34.96
C SER A 104 -5.06 12.52 -36.14
N LEU A 105 -5.63 11.33 -35.99
CA LEU A 105 -6.44 10.65 -37.01
C LEU A 105 -7.64 10.01 -36.29
N ASN A 106 -8.82 10.66 -36.33
CA ASN A 106 -10.17 10.17 -35.95
C ASN A 106 -10.89 10.97 -34.84
N THR A 107 -11.64 11.99 -35.27
CA THR A 107 -12.87 12.48 -34.60
C THR A 107 -14.07 11.56 -34.86
N ASP A 108 -14.00 10.60 -35.78
CA ASP A 108 -15.10 9.68 -36.07
C ASP A 108 -14.53 8.32 -36.47
N ARG A 109 -14.47 7.40 -35.51
CA ARG A 109 -14.64 5.95 -35.68
C ARG A 109 -14.47 5.28 -34.32
N GLU A 110 -15.61 4.84 -33.81
CA GLU A 110 -15.77 3.70 -32.91
C GLU A 110 -14.77 2.61 -33.32
N ASP A 111 -13.78 2.30 -32.48
CA ASP A 111 -12.96 1.08 -32.52
C ASP A 111 -12.01 1.10 -31.29
N GLU A 112 -12.57 1.34 -30.09
CA GLU A 112 -12.14 0.49 -28.97
C GLU A 112 -13.07 -0.70 -29.07
N ASP A 113 -12.72 -1.65 -29.95
CA ASP A 113 -13.11 -3.02 -29.74
C ASP A 113 -12.59 -3.34 -28.33
N ASP A 114 -13.45 -3.14 -27.35
CA ASP A 114 -13.39 -3.84 -26.08
C ASP A 114 -13.24 -5.29 -26.52
N ASP A 115 -12.00 -5.79 -26.51
CA ASP A 115 -11.68 -7.20 -26.63
C ASP A 115 -12.48 -7.86 -25.50
N ILE A 116 -13.75 -8.16 -25.76
CA ILE A 116 -14.58 -9.06 -24.99
C ILE A 116 -13.72 -10.29 -25.00
N SER A 117 -12.98 -10.47 -23.89
CA SER A 117 -11.76 -11.24 -23.92
C SER A 117 -12.15 -12.57 -24.51
N SER A 118 -11.49 -13.00 -25.58
CA SER A 118 -11.84 -14.25 -26.26
C SER A 118 -11.95 -15.41 -25.25
N SER A 119 -11.18 -15.33 -24.15
CA SER A 119 -11.31 -16.15 -22.95
C SER A 119 -12.69 -16.13 -22.27
N LEU A 120 -13.35 -14.97 -22.13
CA LEU A 120 -14.69 -14.84 -21.55
C LEU A 120 -15.75 -15.49 -22.45
N VAL A 121 -15.66 -15.24 -23.76
CA VAL A 121 -16.56 -15.87 -24.73
C VAL A 121 -16.40 -17.40 -24.68
N LEU A 122 -15.16 -17.89 -24.67
CA LEU A 122 -14.89 -19.32 -24.53
C LEU A 122 -15.36 -19.90 -23.19
N ASN A 123 -15.27 -19.16 -22.09
CA ASN A 123 -15.76 -19.60 -20.79
C ASN A 123 -17.30 -19.81 -20.79
N ILE A 124 -18.03 -18.86 -21.39
CA ILE A 124 -19.49 -18.97 -21.54
C ILE A 124 -19.85 -20.12 -22.49
N PHE A 125 -19.12 -20.30 -23.60
CA PHE A 125 -19.37 -21.44 -24.50
C PHE A 125 -19.07 -22.79 -23.85
N LEU A 126 -17.98 -22.89 -23.08
CA LEU A 126 -17.61 -24.12 -22.40
C LEU A 126 -18.64 -24.51 -21.34
N SER A 127 -19.19 -23.54 -20.59
CA SER A 127 -20.23 -23.82 -19.60
C SER A 127 -21.53 -24.31 -20.24
N ILE A 128 -21.97 -23.70 -21.34
CA ILE A 128 -23.15 -24.13 -22.10
C ILE A 128 -22.97 -25.56 -22.63
N ILE A 129 -21.83 -25.86 -23.25
CA ILE A 129 -21.55 -27.19 -23.83
C ILE A 129 -21.48 -28.25 -22.73
N LEU A 130 -20.76 -27.98 -21.63
CA LEU A 130 -20.62 -28.94 -20.54
C LEU A 130 -21.96 -29.20 -19.84
N CYS A 131 -22.78 -28.17 -19.60
CA CYS A 131 -24.11 -28.34 -19.02
C CYS A 131 -25.06 -29.11 -19.95
N ALA A 132 -25.05 -28.81 -21.25
CA ALA A 132 -25.86 -29.55 -22.23
C ALA A 132 -25.41 -31.03 -22.31
N ALA A 133 -24.10 -31.29 -22.41
CA ALA A 133 -23.55 -32.64 -22.45
C ALA A 133 -23.83 -33.43 -21.16
N ALA A 134 -23.72 -32.80 -19.99
CA ALA A 134 -24.04 -33.43 -18.71
C ALA A 134 -25.50 -33.88 -18.64
N ILE A 135 -26.43 -33.04 -19.10
CA ILE A 135 -27.88 -33.36 -19.09
C ILE A 135 -28.21 -34.41 -20.13
N PHE A 136 -27.57 -34.36 -21.30
CA PHE A 136 -27.71 -35.40 -22.32
C PHE A 136 -27.20 -36.77 -21.83
N TYR A 137 -26.12 -36.78 -21.03
CA TYR A 137 -25.58 -37.97 -20.39
C TYR A 137 -26.48 -38.49 -19.27
N LEU A 138 -26.98 -37.61 -18.39
CA LEU A 138 -27.88 -37.96 -17.28
C LEU A 138 -29.19 -38.56 -17.79
N THR A 139 -29.69 -38.06 -18.91
CA THR A 139 -30.91 -38.57 -19.53
C THR A 139 -30.67 -39.79 -20.41
N ARG A 140 -29.48 -40.42 -20.40
CA ARG A 140 -29.17 -41.56 -21.30
C ARG A 140 -30.03 -42.81 -21.11
N TRP A 141 -30.69 -42.94 -19.97
CA TRP A 141 -31.57 -44.07 -19.67
C TRP A 141 -33.02 -43.84 -20.10
N TRP A 142 -33.32 -42.68 -20.70
CA TRP A 142 -34.67 -42.36 -21.18
C TRP A 142 -34.86 -42.93 -22.59
N ALA A 143 -36.00 -43.58 -22.84
CA ALA A 143 -36.30 -44.22 -24.12
C ALA A 143 -36.55 -43.23 -25.28
N ASN A 144 -36.81 -41.95 -24.97
CA ASN A 144 -37.16 -40.93 -25.96
C ASN A 144 -35.93 -40.07 -26.32
N ASP A 145 -35.27 -40.40 -27.43
CA ASP A 145 -34.08 -39.65 -27.87
C ASP A 145 -34.36 -38.17 -28.17
N GLY A 146 -35.53 -37.85 -28.74
CA GLY A 146 -35.92 -36.46 -29.01
C GLY A 146 -36.05 -35.62 -27.74
N LEU A 147 -36.58 -36.21 -26.64
CA LEU A 147 -36.76 -35.51 -25.38
C LEU A 147 -35.42 -35.21 -24.71
N ARG A 148 -34.43 -36.10 -24.86
CA ARG A 148 -33.07 -35.93 -24.34
C ARG A 148 -32.38 -34.74 -25.01
N VAL A 149 -32.49 -34.65 -26.33
CA VAL A 149 -31.93 -33.54 -27.11
C VAL A 149 -32.63 -32.23 -26.71
N LEU A 150 -33.96 -32.20 -26.67
CA LEU A 150 -34.72 -31.01 -26.30
C LEU A 150 -34.37 -30.51 -24.89
N LEU A 151 -34.23 -31.41 -23.91
CA LEU A 151 -33.90 -31.04 -22.54
C LEU A 151 -32.47 -30.50 -22.42
N SER A 152 -31.51 -31.13 -23.11
CA SER A 152 -30.12 -30.68 -23.11
C SER A 152 -29.95 -29.31 -23.78
N LEU A 153 -30.66 -29.06 -24.89
CA LEU A 153 -30.66 -27.78 -25.60
C LEU A 153 -31.33 -26.69 -24.76
N ALA A 154 -32.51 -26.98 -24.18
CA ALA A 154 -33.23 -26.02 -23.33
C ALA A 154 -32.38 -25.59 -22.13
N THR A 155 -31.65 -26.52 -21.51
CA THR A 155 -30.80 -26.18 -20.36
C THR A 155 -29.58 -25.36 -20.78
N GLY A 156 -28.96 -25.68 -21.92
CA GLY A 156 -27.89 -24.86 -22.49
C GLY A 156 -28.32 -23.40 -22.72
N ILE A 157 -29.54 -23.18 -23.23
CA ILE A 157 -30.11 -21.83 -23.41
C ILE A 157 -30.27 -21.12 -22.07
N VAL A 158 -30.83 -21.78 -21.06
CA VAL A 158 -31.04 -21.18 -19.72
C VAL A 158 -29.71 -20.77 -19.09
N VAL A 159 -28.70 -21.64 -19.15
CA VAL A 159 -27.35 -21.35 -18.65
C VAL A 159 -26.72 -20.18 -19.41
N GLY A 160 -26.83 -20.17 -20.75
CA GLY A 160 -26.33 -19.07 -21.57
C GLY A 160 -26.96 -17.72 -21.22
N VAL A 161 -28.28 -17.66 -21.03
CA VAL A 161 -28.98 -16.43 -20.61
C VAL A 161 -28.53 -15.98 -19.22
N ALA A 162 -28.37 -16.92 -18.28
CA ALA A 162 -27.89 -16.61 -16.94
C ALA A 162 -26.48 -15.99 -16.96
N GLU A 163 -25.54 -16.61 -17.66
CA GLU A 163 -24.15 -16.14 -17.75
C GLU A 163 -24.05 -14.75 -18.41
N VAL A 164 -24.71 -14.57 -19.55
CA VAL A 164 -24.74 -13.27 -20.26
C VAL A 164 -25.41 -12.20 -19.39
N GLY A 165 -26.50 -12.56 -18.69
CA GLY A 165 -27.21 -11.65 -17.78
C GLY A 165 -26.34 -11.16 -16.62
N VAL A 166 -25.57 -12.07 -15.99
CA VAL A 166 -24.63 -11.72 -14.91
C VAL A 166 -23.57 -10.74 -15.42
N TYR A 167 -23.01 -10.99 -16.60
CA TYR A 167 -22.02 -10.11 -17.19
C TYR A 167 -22.60 -8.74 -17.59
N ALA A 168 -23.79 -8.73 -18.19
CA ALA A 168 -24.49 -7.49 -18.53
C ALA A 168 -24.79 -6.65 -17.27
N ALA A 169 -25.19 -7.29 -16.17
CA ALA A 169 -25.39 -6.63 -14.89
C ALA A 169 -24.08 -6.06 -14.33
N TYR A 170 -22.98 -6.81 -14.43
CA TYR A 170 -21.64 -6.34 -14.06
C TYR A 170 -21.22 -5.11 -14.87
N LEU A 171 -21.31 -5.17 -16.20
CA LEU A 171 -21.00 -4.05 -17.08
C LEU A 171 -21.84 -2.82 -16.74
N ARG A 172 -23.15 -2.99 -16.48
CA ARG A 172 -24.03 -1.90 -16.07
C ARG A 172 -23.57 -1.26 -14.76
N LYS A 173 -23.16 -2.06 -13.77
CA LYS A 173 -22.64 -1.58 -12.48
C LYS A 173 -21.31 -0.82 -12.64
N VAL A 174 -20.41 -1.32 -13.49
CA VAL A 174 -19.13 -0.68 -13.79
C VAL A 174 -19.34 0.64 -14.52
N LYS A 175 -20.16 0.66 -15.58
CA LYS A 175 -20.52 1.89 -16.31
C LYS A 175 -21.10 2.94 -15.36
N MET A 176 -22.07 2.55 -14.53
CA MET A 176 -22.67 3.45 -13.54
C MET A 176 -21.66 4.01 -12.53
N SER A 177 -20.63 3.24 -12.18
CA SER A 177 -19.58 3.69 -11.26
C SER A 177 -18.61 4.66 -11.94
N ARG A 178 -18.23 4.38 -13.18
CA ARG A 178 -17.39 5.28 -14.00
C ARG A 178 -18.10 6.60 -14.26
N ASP A 179 -19.40 6.59 -14.52
CA ASP A 179 -20.19 7.81 -14.72
C ASP A 179 -20.28 8.66 -13.44
N LYS A 180 -20.42 8.01 -12.28
CA LYS A 180 -20.37 8.69 -10.97
C LYS A 180 -19.01 9.31 -10.68
N GLU A 181 -17.92 8.68 -11.13
CA GLU A 181 -16.57 9.22 -10.98
C GLU A 181 -16.29 10.36 -11.97
N ARG A 182 -16.65 10.19 -13.25
CA ARG A 182 -16.51 11.22 -14.30
C ARG A 182 -17.26 12.52 -13.96
N ARG A 183 -18.38 12.43 -13.25
CA ARG A 183 -19.13 13.61 -12.77
C ARG A 183 -18.34 14.45 -11.75
N LYS A 184 -17.32 13.88 -11.08
CA LYS A 184 -16.43 14.63 -10.17
C LYS A 184 -15.28 15.23 -10.97
N LYS A 185 -15.48 16.42 -11.54
CA LYS A 185 -14.39 17.18 -12.19
C LYS A 185 -13.46 17.75 -11.11
N GLU A 186 -12.20 17.32 -11.09
CA GLU A 186 -11.16 17.92 -10.25
C GLU A 186 -10.74 19.26 -10.86
N ARG A 187 -10.94 20.37 -10.14
CA ARG A 187 -10.50 21.70 -10.58
C ARG A 187 -9.04 21.89 -10.18
N LYS A 188 -8.12 21.67 -11.11
CA LYS A 188 -6.70 21.95 -10.90
C LYS A 188 -6.49 23.46 -11.12
N VAL A 189 -6.19 24.18 -10.05
CA VAL A 189 -5.72 25.56 -10.14
C VAL A 189 -4.21 25.50 -10.33
N VAL A 190 -3.72 26.09 -11.41
CA VAL A 190 -2.27 26.20 -11.66
C VAL A 190 -1.75 27.30 -10.73
N LEU A 191 -0.94 26.92 -9.74
CA LEU A 191 -0.12 27.88 -9.00
C LEU A 191 1.05 28.26 -9.91
N GLY A 192 1.25 29.57 -10.07
CA GLY A 192 2.19 30.16 -11.03
C GLY A 192 3.63 29.66 -10.87
N GLU A 193 4.39 29.84 -11.94
CA GLU A 193 5.77 29.40 -12.12
C GLU A 193 6.68 29.89 -10.98
N TYR A 194 7.33 28.94 -10.29
CA TYR A 194 8.30 29.23 -9.25
C TYR A 194 9.63 29.64 -9.88
N THR A 195 9.86 30.93 -10.06
CA THR A 195 11.20 31.47 -10.35
C THR A 195 11.97 31.53 -9.05
N GLY A 196 12.82 30.53 -8.82
CA GLY A 196 13.67 30.48 -7.64
C GLY A 196 14.66 31.65 -7.61
N SER A 197 14.44 32.61 -6.71
CA SER A 197 15.49 33.48 -6.19
C SER A 197 15.06 34.10 -4.85
N GLU A 198 15.81 33.70 -3.83
CA GLU A 198 16.11 34.36 -2.55
C GLU A 198 14.99 34.87 -1.61
N THR A 199 15.16 34.42 -0.36
CA THR A 199 14.56 34.85 0.90
C THR A 199 14.29 36.36 1.00
N GLY A 200 13.02 36.74 1.15
CA GLY A 200 12.63 38.04 1.72
C GLY A 200 11.59 38.87 0.96
N GLY A 201 10.86 38.33 -0.01
CA GLY A 201 9.83 39.09 -0.75
C GLY A 201 8.45 39.09 -0.09
N ILE A 202 7.93 40.26 0.27
CA ILE A 202 6.53 40.45 0.65
C ILE A 202 5.65 40.21 -0.60
N ALA A 203 4.71 39.27 -0.52
CA ALA A 203 3.78 39.00 -1.62
C ALA A 203 2.81 40.18 -1.82
N LEU A 204 2.74 40.69 -3.05
CA LEU A 204 1.85 41.77 -3.49
C LEU A 204 0.74 41.17 -4.38
N ASP A 205 -0.50 41.64 -4.20
CA ASP A 205 -1.60 41.38 -5.15
C ASP A 205 -1.30 42.04 -6.52
N ALA A 206 -2.02 41.66 -7.58
CA ALA A 206 -2.00 42.26 -8.93
C ALA A 206 -2.23 43.80 -8.94
N LYS A 207 -2.60 44.40 -7.79
CA LYS A 207 -2.73 45.85 -7.56
C LYS A 207 -1.66 46.47 -6.65
N GLY A 208 -0.65 45.73 -6.22
CA GLY A 208 0.52 46.29 -5.52
C GLY A 208 0.36 46.54 -4.02
N THR A 209 -0.60 45.92 -3.34
CA THR A 209 -0.75 46.01 -1.87
C THR A 209 -0.11 44.80 -1.15
N PRO A 210 0.66 45.01 -0.07
CA PRO A 210 1.33 43.94 0.67
C PRO A 210 0.35 43.15 1.52
N VAL A 211 0.25 41.84 1.26
CA VAL A 211 -0.54 40.91 2.07
C VAL A 211 0.45 40.00 2.79
N SER A 212 0.45 40.05 4.12
CA SER A 212 1.25 39.13 4.95
C SER A 212 0.66 37.73 4.86
N VAL A 213 1.34 36.83 4.14
CA VAL A 213 1.00 35.41 4.07
C VAL A 213 2.08 34.62 4.81
N ASP A 214 1.70 33.98 5.93
CA ASP A 214 2.59 33.20 6.77
C ASP A 214 3.06 31.92 6.04
N VAL A 215 4.33 31.95 5.61
CA VAL A 215 5.00 30.89 4.82
C VAL A 215 5.16 29.58 5.60
N GLY A 216 5.17 29.62 6.93
CA GLY A 216 5.35 28.44 7.79
C GLY A 216 4.20 27.42 7.71
N ALA A 217 2.99 27.85 7.34
CA ALA A 217 1.84 26.96 7.22
C ALA A 217 1.85 26.10 5.93
N ILE A 218 2.68 26.45 4.94
CA ILE A 218 2.65 25.87 3.59
C ILE A 218 3.59 24.65 3.48
N MET A 219 4.60 24.53 4.35
CA MET A 219 5.61 23.46 4.25
C MET A 219 5.19 22.10 4.85
N GLU A 220 4.18 22.01 5.73
CA GLU A 220 3.95 20.76 6.47
C GLU A 220 3.10 19.70 5.74
N LYS A 221 2.43 20.04 4.64
CA LYS A 221 1.68 19.05 3.84
C LYS A 221 1.67 19.44 2.38
N GLU A 222 2.42 18.70 1.55
CA GLU A 222 1.87 17.96 0.41
C GLU A 222 3.00 17.29 -0.39
N GLU A 223 3.33 16.04 -0.02
CA GLU A 223 3.86 15.09 -0.98
C GLU A 223 2.79 14.85 -2.05
N ILE A 224 2.99 15.49 -3.19
CA ILE A 224 2.20 15.30 -4.41
C ILE A 224 2.45 13.87 -4.89
N TRP A 225 1.48 12.96 -4.71
CA TRP A 225 1.45 11.75 -5.54
C TRP A 225 0.22 11.77 -6.45
N GLY A 226 0.49 11.99 -7.73
CA GLY A 226 -0.44 11.77 -8.84
C GLY A 226 -0.87 10.32 -9.04
N LYS A 227 -1.74 10.10 -10.01
CA LYS A 227 -2.25 8.78 -10.40
C LYS A 227 -1.11 7.83 -10.79
N GLY A 228 -0.65 7.03 -9.83
CA GLY A 228 -0.21 5.67 -10.16
C GLY A 228 -1.42 4.86 -10.61
N ILE A 229 -1.18 3.77 -11.34
CA ILE A 229 -2.20 2.81 -11.82
C ILE A 229 -3.17 2.29 -10.73
N ASN A 230 -2.89 2.59 -9.45
CA ASN A 230 -3.77 2.42 -8.31
C ASN A 230 -4.06 3.79 -7.67
N GLY A 231 -5.33 4.20 -7.56
CA GLY A 231 -5.80 5.39 -6.83
C GLY A 231 -5.54 5.38 -5.31
N GLY A 232 -4.28 5.33 -4.90
CA GLY A 232 -3.82 5.10 -3.52
C GLY A 232 -3.73 6.35 -2.64
N MET A 233 -3.61 7.56 -3.19
CA MET A 233 -3.45 8.78 -2.37
C MET A 233 -4.75 9.16 -1.63
N ARG A 234 -5.92 8.93 -2.25
CA ARG A 234 -7.24 9.21 -1.66
C ARG A 234 -7.58 8.31 -0.46
N ARG A 235 -6.96 7.13 -0.36
CA ARG A 235 -7.12 6.18 0.76
C ARG A 235 -6.32 6.62 1.99
N ARG A 236 -5.11 7.16 1.79
CA ARG A 236 -4.20 7.60 2.89
C ARG A 236 -4.73 8.81 3.66
N VAL A 237 -5.41 9.74 3.00
CA VAL A 237 -6.05 10.88 3.67
C VAL A 237 -7.28 10.45 4.47
N ARG A 238 -8.06 9.48 3.96
CA ARG A 238 -9.19 8.91 4.71
C ARG A 238 -8.72 8.14 5.94
N GLU A 239 -7.65 7.35 5.81
CA GLU A 239 -7.00 6.65 6.93
C GLU A 239 -6.39 7.62 7.95
N LYS A 240 -5.82 8.77 7.52
CA LYS A 240 -5.37 9.82 8.46
C LYS A 240 -6.53 10.44 9.22
N TRP A 241 -7.63 10.78 8.53
CA TRP A 241 -8.81 11.38 9.14
C TRP A 241 -9.54 10.44 10.12
N GLN A 242 -9.63 9.14 9.83
CA GLN A 242 -10.20 8.14 10.74
C GLN A 242 -9.33 7.93 11.99
N ARG A 243 -8.01 7.95 11.82
CA ARG A 243 -7.04 7.75 12.92
C ARG A 243 -7.00 8.94 13.90
N ASP A 244 -7.22 10.16 13.43
CA ASP A 244 -7.28 11.36 14.29
C ASP A 244 -8.61 11.46 15.08
N GLN A 245 -9.69 10.90 14.54
CA GLN A 245 -10.98 10.78 15.24
C GLN A 245 -10.99 9.69 16.32
N GLU A 246 -10.25 8.59 16.12
CA GLU A 246 -10.06 7.54 17.14
C GLU A 246 -9.19 8.02 18.30
N LYS A 247 -8.18 8.86 18.02
CA LYS A 247 -7.28 9.43 19.06
C LYS A 247 -7.93 10.48 19.95
N THR A 248 -9.03 11.09 19.52
CA THR A 248 -9.76 12.12 20.28
C THR A 248 -10.91 11.56 21.12
N LYS A 249 -11.20 10.25 20.99
CA LYS A 249 -12.25 9.55 21.75
C LYS A 249 -11.70 8.64 22.86
N ILE A 250 -10.39 8.61 23.07
CA ILE A 250 -9.67 7.91 24.15
C ILE A 250 -8.93 8.97 24.97
#